data_AF-A0A975YCK0-F1
#
_entry.id   AF-A0A975YCK0-F1
#
_cell.length_a   1.000
_cell.length_b   1.000
_cell.length_c   1.000
_cell.angle_alpha   90.00
_cell.angle_beta   90.00
_cell.angle_gamma   90.00
#
_symmetry.space_group_name_H-M   'P 1'
#
loop_
_entity.id
_entity.type
_entity.pdbx_description
1 polymer ?
#
loop_
_entity_poly.entity_id
_entity_poly.type
_entity_poly.pdbx_seq_one_letter_code
_entity_poly.pdbx_strand_id
1 'polypeptide(L)'
;MKKYSSVLVAAALAGVGALLAGPVPAASAADVQVRGGKAASAVDGAVAAYGQKKVNLKYDGWGDARSCVVYSLTEVRCFKAHTEADKALGYSRATDPLLRGRAAGAKALPACADGWTCLYEHTNGGGRRLIFNDYQWHNLNEYGFNDQTSSWRNRQSNSNAWLAADEGGRGGQISLGPNSYSSNLGAYNDWASSVAA
;
A
#
# COMPACT_ATOMS: atom_id res chain seq x y z
N MET A 1 -32.75 3.82 -2.19
CA MET A 1 -32.63 5.29 -2.15
C MET A 1 -32.12 5.78 -3.50
N LYS A 2 -32.93 6.62 -4.16
CA LYS A 2 -32.65 7.55 -5.27
C LYS A 2 -31.98 7.01 -6.55
N LYS A 3 -32.82 6.67 -7.52
CA LYS A 3 -32.52 6.73 -8.96
C LYS A 3 -32.82 8.16 -9.44
N TYR A 4 -31.88 8.84 -10.08
CA TYR A 4 -32.10 10.12 -10.71
C TYR A 4 -31.91 9.97 -12.22
N SER A 5 -33.03 9.88 -12.95
CA SER A 5 -33.10 10.17 -14.37
C SER A 5 -33.09 11.68 -14.57
N SER A 6 -32.27 12.19 -15.48
CA SER A 6 -32.31 13.59 -15.91
C SER A 6 -32.75 13.69 -17.36
N VAL A 7 -33.65 14.64 -17.56
CA VAL A 7 -34.53 14.89 -18.69
C VAL A 7 -33.79 15.65 -19.79
N LEU A 8 -34.02 15.24 -21.04
CA LEU A 8 -33.67 15.99 -22.25
C LEU A 8 -34.68 17.13 -22.44
N VAL A 9 -34.19 18.37 -22.56
CA VAL A 9 -35.00 19.50 -23.05
C VAL A 9 -34.34 20.03 -24.32
N ALA A 10 -35.01 19.80 -25.44
CA ALA A 10 -34.73 20.45 -26.70
C ALA A 10 -35.51 21.77 -26.76
N ALA A 11 -34.86 22.84 -27.19
CA ALA A 11 -35.52 24.08 -27.58
C ALA A 11 -34.99 24.48 -28.97
N ALA A 12 -35.89 24.47 -29.94
CA ALA A 12 -35.69 24.97 -31.29
C ALA A 12 -36.01 26.46 -31.34
N LEU A 13 -35.22 27.24 -32.07
CA LEU A 13 -35.58 28.58 -32.54
C LEU A 13 -35.20 28.71 -34.01
N ALA A 14 -36.18 29.13 -34.81
CA ALA A 14 -36.06 29.46 -36.23
C ALA A 14 -35.61 30.92 -36.41
N GLY A 15 -34.85 31.18 -37.47
CA GLY A 15 -34.51 32.54 -37.92
C GLY A 15 -33.82 32.52 -39.28
N VAL A 16 -34.49 33.09 -40.28
CA VAL A 16 -34.06 33.22 -41.68
C VAL A 16 -33.27 34.52 -41.85
N GLY A 17 -32.17 34.55 -42.61
CA GLY A 17 -31.54 35.81 -43.02
C GLY A 17 -30.16 35.75 -43.66
N ALA A 18 -30.15 35.95 -44.99
CA ALA A 18 -29.15 36.62 -45.85
C ALA A 18 -27.68 36.12 -45.95
N LEU A 19 -27.34 35.81 -47.21
CA LEU A 19 -26.01 35.56 -47.78
C LEU A 19 -25.10 36.81 -47.71
N LEU A 20 -23.89 36.65 -47.16
CA LEU A 20 -22.69 37.36 -47.60
C LEU A 20 -21.49 36.41 -47.48
N ALA A 21 -20.88 36.07 -48.62
CA ALA A 21 -19.66 35.29 -48.71
C ALA A 21 -18.47 36.17 -48.29
N GLY A 22 -17.78 35.75 -47.22
CA GLY A 22 -16.47 36.25 -46.83
C GLY A 22 -15.59 35.08 -46.40
N PRO A 23 -14.30 35.05 -46.77
CA PRO A 23 -13.40 33.97 -46.35
C PRO A 23 -13.20 34.05 -44.83
N VAL A 24 -13.68 33.03 -44.10
CA VAL A 24 -13.36 32.87 -42.68
C VAL A 24 -11.91 32.38 -42.60
N PRO A 25 -10.99 33.11 -41.97
CA PRO A 25 -9.67 32.55 -41.66
C PRO A 25 -9.88 31.34 -40.75
N ALA A 26 -9.29 30.20 -41.09
CA ALA A 26 -9.25 29.03 -40.24
C ALA A 26 -8.60 29.42 -38.90
N ALA A 27 -9.43 29.69 -37.90
CA ALA A 27 -8.98 29.83 -36.53
C ALA A 27 -8.36 28.49 -36.13
N SER A 28 -7.04 28.50 -35.94
CA SER A 28 -6.28 27.40 -35.40
C SER A 28 -7.02 26.82 -34.21
N ALA A 29 -7.27 25.51 -34.25
CA ALA A 29 -7.63 24.75 -33.07
C ALA A 29 -6.54 25.01 -32.03
N ALA A 30 -6.84 25.88 -31.07
CA ALA A 30 -5.99 26.09 -29.93
C ALA A 30 -5.91 24.74 -29.21
N ASP A 31 -4.73 24.14 -29.30
CA ASP A 31 -4.35 22.96 -28.54
C ASP A 31 -4.78 23.13 -27.10
N VAL A 32 -5.81 22.38 -26.71
CA VAL A 32 -6.08 22.08 -25.31
C VAL A 32 -4.89 21.23 -24.88
N GLN A 33 -3.84 21.91 -24.42
CA GLN A 33 -2.79 21.36 -23.60
C GLN A 33 -3.46 20.79 -22.35
N VAL A 34 -3.95 19.55 -22.47
CA VAL A 34 -4.13 18.67 -21.34
C VAL A 34 -2.80 18.72 -20.62
N ARG A 35 -2.79 19.31 -19.43
CA ARG A 35 -1.70 19.20 -18.48
C ARG A 35 -1.57 17.71 -18.15
N GLY A 36 -0.92 16.98 -19.05
CA GLY A 36 -0.29 15.71 -18.77
C GLY A 36 0.74 16.04 -17.73
N GLY A 37 0.35 15.92 -16.46
CA GLY A 37 1.30 15.76 -15.39
C GLY A 37 2.24 14.67 -15.88
N LYS A 38 3.48 15.06 -16.14
CA LYS A 38 4.56 14.18 -16.53
C LYS A 38 4.52 13.06 -15.50
N ALA A 39 4.04 11.88 -15.90
CA ALA A 39 4.13 10.69 -15.06
C ALA A 39 5.59 10.64 -14.67
N ALA A 40 5.88 10.87 -13.39
CA ALA A 40 7.20 10.60 -12.86
C ALA A 40 7.50 9.19 -13.34
N SER A 41 8.55 9.02 -14.14
CA SER A 41 8.98 7.70 -14.60
C SER A 41 8.87 6.79 -13.39
N ALA A 42 8.01 5.79 -13.47
CA ALA A 42 7.82 4.85 -12.37
C ALA A 42 9.21 4.26 -12.15
N VAL A 43 9.87 4.73 -11.09
CA VAL A 43 11.12 4.14 -10.67
C VAL A 43 10.71 2.75 -10.25
N ASP A 44 11.14 1.76 -11.00
CA ASP A 44 10.90 0.37 -10.64
C ASP A 44 11.56 0.15 -9.26
N GLY A 45 10.85 -0.50 -8.34
CA GLY A 45 11.21 -0.59 -6.93
C GLY A 45 10.69 0.56 -6.05
N ALA A 46 10.27 0.22 -4.84
CA ALA A 46 9.82 1.16 -3.83
C ALA A 46 11.00 1.98 -3.30
N VAL A 47 10.95 3.30 -3.49
CA VAL A 47 11.93 4.23 -2.97
C VAL A 47 11.55 4.63 -1.54
N ALA A 48 12.38 4.24 -0.57
CA ALA A 48 12.17 4.53 0.83
C ALA A 48 13.11 5.61 1.36
N ALA A 49 12.61 6.43 2.29
CA ALA A 49 13.45 7.29 3.11
C ALA A 49 14.05 6.49 4.27
N TYR A 50 15.37 6.49 4.41
CA TYR A 50 16.08 5.90 5.55
C TYR A 50 17.05 6.93 6.14
N GLY A 51 16.67 7.54 7.26
CA GLY A 51 17.37 8.73 7.77
C GLY A 51 17.27 9.89 6.77
N GLN A 52 18.42 10.43 6.35
CA GLN A 52 18.49 11.52 5.36
C GLN A 52 18.68 11.04 3.91
N LYS A 53 18.80 9.71 3.69
CA LYS A 53 19.00 9.14 2.35
C LYS A 53 17.72 8.52 1.80
N LYS A 54 17.65 8.44 0.47
CA LYS A 54 16.67 7.62 -0.25
C LYS A 54 17.35 6.33 -0.72
N VAL A 55 16.63 5.22 -0.63
CA VAL A 55 17.11 3.88 -1.04
C VAL A 55 16.01 3.19 -1.85
N ASN A 56 16.37 2.53 -2.94
CA ASN A 56 15.44 1.68 -3.67
C ASN A 56 15.47 0.27 -3.07
N LEU A 57 14.39 -0.15 -2.42
CA LEU A 57 14.38 -1.38 -1.64
C LEU A 57 14.53 -2.66 -2.49
N LYS A 58 14.11 -2.61 -3.76
CA LYS A 58 14.23 -3.72 -4.71
C LYS A 58 15.68 -3.90 -5.17
N TYR A 59 16.35 -2.80 -5.51
CA TYR A 59 17.67 -2.83 -6.15
C TYR A 59 18.84 -2.63 -5.20
N ASP A 60 18.73 -1.69 -4.27
CA ASP A 60 19.78 -1.38 -3.29
C ASP A 60 19.66 -2.26 -2.04
N GLY A 61 18.51 -2.93 -1.86
CA GLY A 61 18.15 -3.65 -0.65
C GLY A 61 17.85 -2.72 0.52
N TRP A 62 17.80 -3.29 1.72
CA TRP A 62 17.40 -2.55 2.94
C TRP A 62 18.59 -1.91 3.67
N GLY A 63 19.83 -2.30 3.33
CA GLY A 63 21.01 -1.99 4.13
C GLY A 63 20.82 -2.44 5.58
N ASP A 64 21.00 -1.52 6.53
CA ASP A 64 20.81 -1.76 7.96
C ASP A 64 19.35 -1.62 8.43
N ALA A 65 18.42 -1.27 7.54
CA ALA A 65 17.02 -1.13 7.91
C ALA A 65 16.41 -2.49 8.27
N ARG A 66 15.58 -2.50 9.32
CA ARG A 66 14.86 -3.69 9.77
C ARG A 66 13.37 -3.55 9.64
N SER A 67 12.82 -2.33 9.65
CA SER A 67 11.39 -2.10 9.50
C SER A 67 11.13 -0.99 8.51
N CYS A 68 10.19 -1.19 7.59
CA CYS A 68 9.73 -0.16 6.68
C CYS A 68 8.21 0.02 6.80
N VAL A 69 7.77 1.26 6.96
CA VAL A 69 6.37 1.67 6.98
C VAL A 69 6.01 2.18 5.59
N VAL A 70 4.97 1.59 5.00
CA VAL A 70 4.41 1.95 3.71
C VAL A 70 3.15 2.75 3.97
N TYR A 71 3.26 4.08 3.88
CA TYR A 71 2.11 4.99 4.04
C TYR A 71 1.27 5.07 2.77
N SER A 72 1.92 4.87 1.62
CA SER A 72 1.30 4.74 0.30
C SER A 72 2.28 4.09 -0.68
N LEU A 73 1.82 3.83 -1.91
CA LEU A 73 2.67 3.36 -3.02
C LEU A 73 3.90 4.24 -3.32
N THR A 74 3.91 5.51 -2.89
CA THR A 74 5.00 6.46 -3.17
C THR A 74 5.66 7.03 -1.91
N GLU A 75 5.17 6.65 -0.73
CA GLU A 75 5.71 7.10 0.55
C GLU A 75 6.05 5.92 1.44
N VAL A 76 7.35 5.60 1.48
CA VAL A 76 7.91 4.53 2.32
C VAL A 76 8.97 5.13 3.24
N ARG A 77 8.95 4.76 4.51
CA ARG A 77 9.97 5.15 5.50
C ARG A 77 10.52 3.95 6.22
N CYS A 78 11.83 3.79 6.18
CA CYS A 78 12.54 2.69 6.82
C CYS A 78 13.27 3.15 8.09
N PHE A 79 13.46 2.19 8.99
CA PHE A 79 13.99 2.37 10.33
C PHE A 79 15.02 1.27 10.64
N LYS A 80 16.02 1.60 11.46
CA LYS A 80 17.10 0.67 11.81
C LYS A 80 16.59 -0.45 12.72
N ALA A 81 15.57 -0.17 13.53
CA ALA A 81 14.97 -1.14 14.44
C ALA A 81 13.44 -1.14 14.37
N HIS A 82 12.82 -2.29 14.68
CA HIS A 82 11.36 -2.40 14.81
C HIS A 82 10.80 -1.41 15.83
N THR A 83 11.50 -1.22 16.95
CA THR A 83 11.10 -0.30 18.02
C THR A 83 11.07 1.16 17.59
N GLU A 84 11.89 1.56 16.62
CA GLU A 84 11.89 2.93 16.08
C GLU A 84 10.65 3.17 15.20
N ALA A 85 10.32 2.20 14.34
CA ALA A 85 9.09 2.24 13.55
C ALA A 85 7.84 2.19 14.45
N ASP A 86 7.86 1.34 15.48
CA ASP A 86 6.82 1.24 16.51
C ASP A 86 6.59 2.60 17.18
N LYS A 87 7.65 3.27 17.62
CA LYS A 87 7.59 4.61 18.22
C LYS A 87 7.04 5.64 17.23
N ALA A 88 7.45 5.58 15.96
CA ALA A 88 6.95 6.49 14.93
C ALA A 88 5.43 6.32 14.68
N LEU A 89 4.91 5.11 14.90
CA LEU A 89 3.48 4.79 14.81
C LEU A 89 2.73 4.91 16.14
N GLY A 90 3.38 5.38 17.21
CA GLY A 90 2.77 5.53 18.53
C GLY A 90 2.49 4.21 19.27
N TYR A 91 3.09 3.09 18.83
CA TYR A 91 2.92 1.79 19.46
C TYR A 91 3.96 1.55 20.57
N SER A 92 3.49 1.01 21.70
CA SER A 92 4.34 0.51 22.77
C SER A 92 4.13 -0.99 22.94
N ARG A 93 5.23 -1.74 22.82
CA ARG A 93 5.22 -3.19 23.03
C ARG A 93 4.83 -3.55 24.46
N ALA A 94 5.20 -2.73 25.45
CA ALA A 94 4.92 -3.00 26.87
C ALA A 94 3.41 -3.00 27.19
N THR A 95 2.62 -2.25 26.44
CA THR A 95 1.16 -2.14 26.63
C THR A 95 0.36 -3.07 25.72
N ASP A 96 1.02 -3.93 24.95
CA ASP A 96 0.37 -4.84 24.02
C ASP A 96 -0.52 -5.86 24.76
N PRO A 97 -1.83 -5.92 24.47
CA PRO A 97 -2.74 -6.85 25.11
C PRO A 97 -2.32 -8.33 25.02
N LEU A 98 -1.65 -8.73 23.93
CA LEU A 98 -1.20 -10.13 23.75
C LEU A 98 -0.04 -10.53 24.68
N LEU A 99 0.59 -9.56 25.35
CA LEU A 99 1.69 -9.82 26.28
C LEU A 99 1.23 -9.87 27.75
N ARG A 100 -0.01 -9.48 28.05
CA ARG A 100 -0.53 -9.52 29.43
C ARG A 100 -0.51 -10.95 29.98
N GLY A 101 0.14 -11.14 31.11
CA GLY A 101 0.22 -12.44 31.79
C GLY A 101 1.08 -13.50 31.08
N ARG A 102 1.84 -13.12 30.03
CA ARG A 102 2.70 -14.07 29.31
C ARG A 102 3.96 -14.36 30.13
N ALA A 103 4.27 -15.66 30.29
CA ALA A 103 5.42 -16.11 31.07
C ALA A 103 6.76 -15.70 30.44
N ALA A 104 7.78 -15.53 31.29
CA ALA A 104 9.16 -15.39 30.85
C ALA A 104 9.58 -16.64 30.05
N GLY A 105 10.22 -16.44 28.89
CA GLY A 105 10.66 -17.53 28.00
C GLY A 105 9.61 -18.02 26.98
N ALA A 106 8.39 -17.47 26.98
CA ALA A 106 7.42 -17.76 25.93
C ALA A 106 7.93 -17.30 24.54
N LYS A 107 7.52 -18.01 23.47
CA LYS A 107 7.85 -17.60 22.09
C LYS A 107 7.39 -16.16 21.84
N ALA A 108 8.25 -15.41 21.14
CA ALA A 108 7.95 -14.06 20.72
C ALA A 108 6.67 -14.03 19.88
N LEU A 109 5.96 -12.90 19.94
CA LEU A 109 4.79 -12.65 19.10
C LEU A 109 5.10 -11.51 18.14
N PRO A 110 4.55 -11.53 16.91
CA PRO A 110 4.64 -10.37 16.03
C PRO A 110 4.09 -9.11 16.71
N ALA A 111 4.87 -8.03 16.69
CA ALA A 111 4.42 -6.71 17.12
C ALA A 111 3.64 -6.04 15.97
N CYS A 112 2.68 -5.17 16.27
CA CYS A 112 2.13 -4.29 15.24
C CYS A 112 1.36 -3.17 15.91
N ALA A 113 1.51 -1.96 15.36
CA ALA A 113 0.78 -0.78 15.81
C ALA A 113 -0.72 -0.91 15.52
N ASP A 114 -1.54 -0.25 16.34
CA ASP A 114 -3.00 -0.21 16.12
C ASP A 114 -3.34 0.45 14.79
N GLY A 115 -4.25 -0.16 14.03
CA GLY A 115 -4.63 0.32 12.70
C GLY A 115 -3.70 -0.10 11.57
N TRP A 116 -2.73 -0.97 11.82
CA TRP A 116 -1.76 -1.41 10.81
C TRP A 116 -1.74 -2.94 10.65
N THR A 117 -1.30 -3.39 9.48
CA THR A 117 -0.90 -4.78 9.24
C THR A 117 0.60 -4.86 9.04
N CYS A 118 1.23 -5.78 9.75
CA CYS A 118 2.67 -6.02 9.73
C CYS A 118 2.97 -7.39 9.16
N LEU A 119 3.83 -7.46 8.14
CA LEU A 119 4.40 -8.68 7.58
C LEU A 119 5.85 -8.83 8.03
N TYR A 120 6.26 -10.06 8.30
CA TYR A 120 7.58 -10.38 8.84
C TYR A 120 8.27 -11.47 8.04
N GLU A 121 9.57 -11.26 7.83
CA GLU A 121 10.43 -12.15 7.05
C GLU A 121 10.62 -13.50 7.73
N HIS A 122 10.57 -13.55 9.06
CA HIS A 122 10.75 -14.78 9.82
C HIS A 122 9.58 -15.04 10.75
N THR A 123 9.52 -16.25 11.28
CA THR A 123 8.53 -16.66 12.28
C THR A 123 8.59 -15.79 13.54
N ASN A 124 7.49 -15.78 14.30
CA ASN A 124 7.36 -15.13 15.61
C ASN A 124 7.65 -13.61 15.60
N GLY A 125 7.51 -12.94 14.45
CA GLY A 125 7.79 -11.52 14.31
C GLY A 125 9.29 -11.18 14.14
N GLY A 126 10.10 -12.14 13.69
CA GLY A 126 11.52 -11.95 13.43
C GLY A 126 11.82 -11.39 12.04
N GLY A 127 13.11 -11.14 11.78
CA GLY A 127 13.60 -10.69 10.47
C GLY A 127 13.21 -9.25 10.13
N ARG A 128 13.22 -8.92 8.83
CA ARG A 128 12.73 -7.62 8.33
C ARG A 128 11.20 -7.53 8.43
N ARG A 129 10.68 -6.31 8.48
CA ARG A 129 9.24 -6.03 8.64
C ARG A 129 8.72 -4.96 7.70
N LEU A 130 7.62 -5.25 7.01
CA LEU A 130 6.82 -4.27 6.29
C LEU A 130 5.52 -3.96 7.04
N ILE A 131 5.06 -2.71 7.00
CA ILE A 131 3.88 -2.23 7.74
C ILE A 131 2.98 -1.41 6.81
N PHE A 132 1.69 -1.75 6.71
CA PHE A 132 0.72 -1.21 5.74
C PHE A 132 -0.61 -0.80 6.40
N ASN A 133 -1.32 0.19 5.83
CA ASN A 133 -2.66 0.61 6.25
C ASN A 133 -3.52 1.34 5.19
N ASP A 134 -3.19 1.23 3.90
CA ASP A 134 -3.83 2.01 2.82
C ASP A 134 -4.82 1.19 1.96
N TYR A 135 -4.94 -0.10 2.25
CA TYR A 135 -5.80 -1.08 1.59
C TYR A 135 -5.62 -1.16 0.06
N GLN A 136 -4.43 -0.83 -0.44
CA GLN A 136 -4.07 -1.03 -1.85
C GLN A 136 -3.32 -2.34 -2.03
N TRP A 137 -3.39 -2.93 -3.23
CA TRP A 137 -2.51 -4.05 -3.56
C TRP A 137 -1.09 -3.55 -3.79
N HIS A 138 -0.17 -4.02 -2.95
CA HIS A 138 1.27 -3.77 -3.03
C HIS A 138 1.99 -5.00 -3.54
N ASN A 139 2.80 -4.86 -4.57
CA ASN A 139 3.71 -5.91 -5.02
C ASN A 139 4.91 -5.99 -4.07
N LEU A 140 5.08 -7.13 -3.39
CA LEU A 140 6.13 -7.32 -2.38
C LEU A 140 7.54 -7.34 -2.99
N ASN A 141 7.66 -7.66 -4.28
CA ASN A 141 8.93 -7.58 -5.00
C ASN A 141 9.48 -6.14 -5.07
N GLU A 142 8.61 -5.13 -5.13
CA GLU A 142 9.02 -3.71 -5.15
C GLU A 142 9.76 -3.31 -3.87
N TYR A 143 9.55 -4.07 -2.78
CA TYR A 143 10.18 -3.86 -1.49
C TYR A 143 11.35 -4.82 -1.24
N GLY A 144 11.75 -5.64 -2.21
CA GLY A 144 12.73 -6.72 -2.00
C GLY A 144 12.24 -7.74 -0.94
N PHE A 145 10.95 -8.05 -0.97
CA PHE A 145 10.24 -8.87 0.02
C PHE A 145 9.32 -9.94 -0.63
N ASN A 146 9.48 -10.19 -1.94
CA ASN A 146 8.75 -11.25 -2.63
C ASN A 146 9.03 -12.60 -1.97
N ASP A 147 7.99 -13.39 -1.72
CA ASP A 147 8.15 -14.75 -1.20
C ASP A 147 8.99 -14.80 0.09
N GLN A 148 8.82 -13.82 0.98
CA GLN A 148 9.56 -13.79 2.25
C GLN A 148 8.67 -13.72 3.49
N THR A 149 7.35 -13.59 3.32
CA THR A 149 6.49 -13.50 4.50
C THR A 149 6.43 -14.86 5.19
N SER A 150 6.84 -14.89 6.45
CA SER A 150 6.83 -16.09 7.30
C SER A 150 5.94 -15.93 8.54
N SER A 151 5.64 -14.69 8.96
CA SER A 151 4.66 -14.39 10.00
C SER A 151 4.01 -13.02 9.81
N TRP A 152 2.87 -12.77 10.46
CA TRP A 152 2.15 -11.52 10.30
C TRP A 152 1.32 -11.17 11.53
N ARG A 153 0.91 -9.90 11.63
CA ARG A 153 -0.12 -9.43 12.55
C ARG A 153 -0.92 -8.30 11.94
N ASN A 154 -2.24 -8.42 12.00
CA ASN A 154 -3.19 -7.40 11.58
C ASN A 154 -3.84 -6.80 12.83
N ARG A 155 -3.67 -5.50 13.03
CA ARG A 155 -4.25 -4.72 14.13
C ARG A 155 -5.27 -3.70 13.65
N GLN A 156 -5.80 -3.89 12.44
CA GLN A 156 -6.96 -3.16 11.95
C GLN A 156 -8.22 -3.71 12.63
N SER A 157 -9.11 -2.81 13.06
CA SER A 157 -10.24 -3.16 13.93
C SER A 157 -11.35 -3.96 13.26
N ASN A 158 -11.54 -3.76 11.95
CA ASN A 158 -12.71 -4.22 11.20
C ASN A 158 -12.39 -4.52 9.73
N SER A 159 -11.12 -4.74 9.41
CA SER A 159 -10.66 -4.98 8.05
C SER A 159 -9.73 -6.19 7.99
N ASN A 160 -10.00 -7.09 7.05
CA ASN A 160 -9.08 -8.17 6.72
C ASN A 160 -7.96 -7.60 5.85
N ALA A 161 -6.70 -7.91 6.16
CA ALA A 161 -5.67 -7.83 5.15
C ALA A 161 -5.65 -9.11 4.29
N TRP A 162 -4.97 -9.09 3.16
CA TRP A 162 -4.88 -10.21 2.23
C TRP A 162 -3.46 -10.42 1.78
N LEU A 163 -3.04 -11.67 1.66
CA LEU A 163 -1.83 -12.08 0.96
C LEU A 163 -2.23 -12.90 -0.27
N ALA A 164 -1.55 -12.68 -1.38
CA ALA A 164 -1.79 -13.37 -2.64
C ALA A 164 -0.51 -14.00 -3.20
N ALA A 165 -0.65 -15.16 -3.85
CA ALA A 165 0.44 -15.88 -4.51
C ALA A 165 1.13 -15.02 -5.57
N ASP A 166 0.33 -14.29 -6.35
CA ASP A 166 0.81 -13.50 -7.48
C ASP A 166 0.62 -12.00 -7.20
N GLU A 167 1.20 -11.18 -8.07
CA GLU A 167 1.11 -9.73 -7.99
C GLU A 167 -0.32 -9.21 -8.17
N GLY A 168 -0.63 -8.09 -7.52
CA GLY A 168 -1.91 -7.39 -7.69
C GLY A 168 -3.14 -8.19 -7.24
N GLY A 169 -2.97 -9.06 -6.24
CA GLY A 169 -4.06 -9.87 -5.71
C GLY A 169 -4.50 -11.03 -6.61
N ARG A 170 -3.64 -11.49 -7.52
CA ARG A 170 -3.96 -12.64 -8.38
C ARG A 170 -3.51 -13.96 -7.74
N GLY A 171 -3.98 -15.06 -8.32
CA GLY A 171 -3.66 -16.41 -7.84
C GLY A 171 -4.42 -16.79 -6.56
N GLY A 172 -3.87 -17.73 -5.81
CA GLY A 172 -4.40 -18.12 -4.51
C GLY A 172 -4.28 -16.96 -3.50
N GLN A 173 -5.23 -16.83 -2.60
CA GLN A 173 -5.22 -15.81 -1.56
C GLN A 173 -5.51 -16.40 -0.18
N ILE A 174 -4.93 -15.79 0.86
CA ILE A 174 -5.29 -16.03 2.26
C ILE A 174 -5.67 -14.71 2.93
N SER A 175 -6.64 -14.77 3.83
CA SER A 175 -7.06 -13.62 4.63
C SER A 175 -6.28 -13.54 5.94
N LEU A 176 -5.98 -12.30 6.34
CA LEU A 176 -5.31 -11.94 7.57
C LEU A 176 -6.35 -11.24 8.43
N GLY A 177 -7.04 -12.02 9.27
CA GLY A 177 -8.18 -11.55 10.05
C GLY A 177 -7.87 -10.32 10.92
N PRO A 178 -8.84 -9.42 11.16
CA PRO A 178 -8.66 -8.25 12.00
C PRO A 178 -8.28 -8.65 13.42
N ASN A 179 -7.46 -7.82 14.07
CA ASN A 179 -6.96 -8.03 15.44
C ASN A 179 -6.38 -9.43 15.70
N SER A 180 -5.81 -10.04 14.65
CA SER A 180 -5.27 -11.40 14.69
C SER A 180 -3.81 -11.42 14.25
N TYR A 181 -3.19 -12.58 14.38
CA TYR A 181 -1.81 -12.80 13.98
C TYR A 181 -1.59 -14.26 13.63
N SER A 182 -0.56 -14.52 12.82
CA SER A 182 0.05 -15.83 12.72
C SER A 182 1.54 -15.72 13.02
N SER A 183 2.04 -16.58 13.91
CA SER A 183 3.48 -16.63 14.22
C SER A 183 4.27 -17.52 13.25
N ASN A 184 3.60 -18.29 12.39
CA ASN A 184 4.20 -19.13 11.35
C ASN A 184 3.15 -19.41 10.27
N LEU A 185 3.48 -19.14 9.01
CA LEU A 185 2.55 -19.35 7.88
C LEU A 185 2.44 -20.79 7.38
N GLY A 186 3.29 -21.71 7.85
CA GLY A 186 3.22 -23.12 7.54
C GLY A 186 3.36 -23.38 6.04
N ALA A 187 2.34 -23.97 5.42
CA ALA A 187 2.33 -24.23 3.97
C ALA A 187 2.37 -22.95 3.12
N TYR A 188 2.05 -21.79 3.69
CA TYR A 188 2.11 -20.48 3.03
C TYR A 188 3.38 -19.68 3.40
N ASN A 189 4.38 -20.32 4.00
CA ASN A 189 5.65 -19.66 4.29
C ASN A 189 6.34 -19.27 2.99
N ASP A 190 6.84 -18.04 2.89
CA ASP A 190 7.64 -17.58 1.75
C ASP A 190 6.91 -17.78 0.41
N TRP A 191 5.60 -17.48 0.40
CA TRP A 191 4.71 -17.76 -0.75
C TRP A 191 4.06 -16.52 -1.36
N ALA A 192 3.90 -15.45 -0.58
CA ALA A 192 3.13 -14.29 -1.02
C ALA A 192 3.98 -13.34 -1.86
N SER A 193 3.44 -12.96 -3.03
CA SER A 193 4.00 -11.92 -3.90
C SER A 193 3.28 -10.57 -3.79
N SER A 194 2.07 -10.52 -3.23
CA SER A 194 1.40 -9.24 -2.97
C SER A 194 0.55 -9.21 -1.70
N VAL A 195 0.32 -8.00 -1.19
CA VAL A 195 -0.48 -7.73 0.01
C VAL A 195 -1.47 -6.61 -0.22
N ALA A 196 -2.67 -6.69 0.35
CA ALA A 196 -3.58 -5.57 0.53
C ALA A 196 -3.94 -5.43 2.01
N ALA A 197 -3.67 -4.26 2.59
CA ALA A 197 -3.74 -4.03 4.03
C ALA A 197 -4.01 -2.58 4.36
#